data_AF-A0A7H0LP68-F1
#
_entry.id   AF-A0A7H0LP68-F1
#
_cell.length_a   1.000
_cell.length_b   1.000
_cell.length_c   1.000
_cell.angle_alpha   90.00
_cell.angle_beta   90.00
_cell.angle_gamma   90.00
#
_symmetry.space_group_name_H-M   'P 1'
#
loop_
_entity.id
_entity.type
_entity.pdbx_description
1 polymer ?
#
loop_
_entity_poly.entity_id
_entity_poly.type
_entity_poly.pdbx_seq_one_letter_code
_entity_poly.pdbx_strand_id
1 'polypeptide(L)'
;MNRYWGSAVLAAAISVTGSMAEAKEAAKPASPWTGCGENQVSGTTKFMMGPTAARALTPRTVPSVGIERCTAALDALDPQAGWERRAALLRSRAKFRVAAKQHREALADLDAIAAIERPDTAYARSFGVSLHMLRAIAYLEAGRRDDAADEAVRAMQARPWNARIAGFAFSLSGLRTTIPPREKARWDNLVRLDGDYIERRAAALARAGEWAEALTDWQNVPLAPGGIGQTFINLPNIRVIGMPGLAVTGVNAGRTAQAVITAAVAGRSDLAELWLEQARKNIAAPREPTAIERNFKINSDPAEQRAALDTWSPLIEAATLLGKGDAQSAATRLEGVKEMPVGQITLALIHAVIGKLPADSHPGLRSALAQVEEQHQLDGNERFVVGFDPAALIDGMPDHEEVMLANPYRSAVKFLRANGFSVKLAKDGKSAVVTFFGNKSHPFALGEMALLRAAELTVEQGKPAFRVTGNDEYTQTSTMTMNGTPVGPSTVSGHSVNLTVEFVDAGASDRPESIIQAADVQAALAPIYVKADGS
;
A
#
# COMPACT_ATOMS: atom_id res chain seq x y z
N MET A 1 -29.87 -29.36 34.29
CA MET A 1 -30.41 -28.69 35.50
C MET A 1 -29.35 -27.75 36.05
N ASN A 2 -29.46 -26.45 35.73
CA ASN A 2 -28.96 -25.34 36.54
C ASN A 2 -29.57 -24.06 35.97
N ARG A 3 -30.37 -23.40 36.80
CA ARG A 3 -31.09 -22.15 36.51
C ARG A 3 -30.18 -20.97 36.85
N TYR A 4 -30.18 -19.93 36.02
CA TYR A 4 -29.84 -18.57 36.46
C TYR A 4 -30.90 -17.59 35.97
N TRP A 5 -31.52 -16.92 36.95
CA TRP A 5 -32.23 -15.64 36.85
C TRP A 5 -31.23 -14.58 36.35
N GLY A 6 -31.55 -13.53 35.60
CA GLY A 6 -32.73 -12.67 35.58
C GLY A 6 -32.24 -11.23 35.78
N SER A 7 -32.52 -10.32 34.83
CA SER A 7 -32.69 -8.86 35.01
C SER A 7 -32.92 -8.20 33.66
N ALA A 8 -34.18 -7.87 33.39
CA ALA A 8 -34.59 -6.96 32.34
C ALA A 8 -34.49 -5.52 32.89
N VAL A 9 -33.79 -4.63 32.19
CA VAL A 9 -33.83 -3.20 32.45
C VAL A 9 -34.70 -2.56 31.37
N LEU A 10 -35.89 -2.10 31.77
CA LEU A 10 -36.70 -1.15 31.02
C LEU A 10 -35.97 0.20 31.01
N ALA A 11 -35.64 0.71 29.82
CA ALA A 11 -35.32 2.12 29.65
C ALA A 11 -36.60 2.86 29.23
N ALA A 12 -37.15 3.67 30.15
CA ALA A 12 -38.20 4.62 29.85
C ALA A 12 -37.59 5.83 29.11
N ALA A 13 -38.03 6.06 27.88
CA ALA A 13 -37.69 7.26 27.13
C ALA A 13 -38.58 8.42 27.61
N ILE A 14 -37.97 9.45 28.20
CA ILE A 14 -38.61 10.75 28.43
C ILE A 14 -38.36 11.59 27.18
N SER A 15 -39.41 11.80 26.38
CA SER A 15 -39.40 12.74 25.26
C SER A 15 -39.66 14.14 25.79
N VAL A 16 -38.65 15.01 25.77
CA VAL A 16 -38.84 16.46 25.95
C VAL A 16 -38.96 17.09 24.57
N THR A 17 -40.18 17.35 24.12
CA THR A 17 -40.46 18.15 22.92
C THR A 17 -40.44 19.62 23.28
N GLY A 18 -39.25 20.23 23.25
CA GLY A 18 -39.09 21.69 23.26
C GLY A 18 -38.95 22.21 21.83
N SER A 19 -40.04 22.69 21.22
CA SER A 19 -39.99 23.40 19.95
C SER A 19 -39.66 24.87 20.18
N MET A 20 -38.41 25.27 19.95
CA MET A 20 -38.08 26.66 19.66
C MET A 20 -37.89 26.78 18.14
N ALA A 21 -38.87 27.39 17.48
CA ALA A 21 -38.77 27.78 16.08
C ALA A 21 -37.89 29.03 15.99
N GLU A 22 -36.59 28.85 15.74
CA GLU A 22 -35.74 29.93 15.25
C GLU A 22 -36.14 30.26 13.81
N ALA A 23 -36.40 31.54 13.56
CA ALA A 23 -36.64 32.05 12.22
C ALA A 23 -35.36 31.86 11.39
N LYS A 24 -35.38 30.87 10.50
CA LYS A 24 -34.25 30.52 9.63
C LYS A 24 -34.08 31.65 8.60
N GLU A 25 -33.12 32.53 8.85
CA GLU A 25 -32.66 33.53 7.88
C GLU A 25 -32.39 32.82 6.54
N ALA A 26 -32.91 33.36 5.44
CA ALA A 26 -32.74 32.76 4.12
C ALA A 26 -31.24 32.66 3.84
N ALA A 27 -30.73 31.42 3.83
CA ALA A 27 -29.32 31.16 3.61
C ALA A 27 -28.88 31.83 2.31
N LYS A 28 -27.91 32.75 2.38
CA LYS A 28 -27.29 33.33 1.18
C LYS A 28 -26.89 32.19 0.25
N PRO A 29 -27.19 32.26 -1.06
CA PRO A 29 -26.78 31.21 -1.98
C PRO A 29 -25.26 31.03 -1.84
N ALA A 30 -24.86 29.81 -1.49
CA ALA A 30 -23.46 29.48 -1.38
C ALA A 30 -22.80 29.84 -2.73
N SER A 31 -21.63 30.46 -2.66
CA SER A 31 -20.83 30.72 -3.85
C SER A 31 -20.71 29.43 -4.68
N PRO A 32 -20.77 29.48 -6.02
CA PRO A 32 -20.59 28.29 -6.86
C PRO A 32 -19.23 27.61 -6.62
N TRP A 33 -18.29 28.31 -5.99
CA TRP A 33 -16.98 27.82 -5.58
C TRP A 33 -16.98 27.07 -4.24
N THR A 34 -18.05 27.14 -3.45
CA THR A 34 -18.13 26.52 -2.12
C THR A 34 -18.41 25.02 -2.24
N GLY A 35 -17.39 24.19 -2.00
CA GLY A 35 -17.50 22.74 -1.92
C GLY A 35 -17.23 21.98 -3.23
N CYS A 36 -16.61 22.63 -4.21
CA CYS A 36 -15.80 21.95 -5.21
C CYS A 36 -14.34 22.40 -5.08
N GLY A 37 -13.41 21.44 -5.01
CA GLY A 37 -11.97 21.68 -4.92
C GLY A 37 -11.44 21.69 -3.48
N GLU A 38 -10.24 21.14 -3.31
CA GLU A 38 -9.47 21.10 -2.05
C GLU A 38 -8.67 22.40 -1.80
N ASN A 39 -8.66 23.33 -2.76
CA ASN A 39 -7.84 24.53 -2.70
C ASN A 39 -8.63 25.76 -3.14
N GLN A 40 -8.74 26.75 -2.25
CA GLN A 40 -8.67 28.13 -2.74
C GLN A 40 -7.26 28.28 -3.32
N VAL A 41 -7.12 28.18 -4.65
CA VAL A 41 -5.90 28.59 -5.35
C VAL A 41 -5.65 30.03 -4.87
N SER A 42 -4.53 30.27 -4.17
CA SER A 42 -4.27 31.51 -3.45
C SER A 42 -3.99 32.65 -4.43
N GLY A 43 -5.04 33.12 -5.10
CA GLY A 43 -5.06 34.40 -5.76
C GLY A 43 -5.37 35.48 -4.73
N THR A 44 -4.33 36.17 -4.27
CA THR A 44 -4.33 37.55 -3.74
C THR A 44 -4.62 37.88 -2.26
N THR A 45 -5.13 36.99 -1.40
CA THR A 45 -5.18 37.26 0.06
C THR A 45 -3.90 36.81 0.78
N LYS A 46 -2.79 37.51 0.48
CA LYS A 46 -1.67 37.62 1.43
C LYS A 46 -2.20 38.37 2.66
N PHE A 47 -1.89 37.87 3.85
CA PHE A 47 -2.15 38.43 5.19
C PHE A 47 -3.42 37.93 5.93
N MET A 48 -3.14 37.13 6.98
CA MET A 48 -3.90 36.95 8.22
C MET A 48 -4.89 35.79 8.43
N MET A 49 -4.93 34.76 7.57
CA MET A 49 -5.39 33.42 8.01
C MET A 49 -4.48 32.33 7.43
N GLY A 50 -4.04 31.39 8.26
CA GLY A 50 -3.09 30.34 7.87
C GLY A 50 -3.59 29.45 6.72
N PRO A 51 -2.69 28.81 5.95
CA PRO A 51 -3.01 28.12 4.69
C PRO A 51 -3.70 26.74 4.82
N THR A 52 -4.56 26.52 5.82
CA THR A 52 -5.14 25.18 6.10
C THR A 52 -6.67 25.13 6.19
N ALA A 53 -7.38 26.24 5.96
CA ALA A 53 -8.83 26.29 6.16
C ALA A 53 -9.68 25.66 5.02
N ALA A 54 -9.09 25.14 3.93
CA ALA A 54 -9.85 24.67 2.76
C ALA A 54 -9.71 23.18 2.41
N ARG A 55 -9.03 22.37 3.23
CA ARG A 55 -8.83 20.94 2.95
C ARG A 55 -10.03 20.03 3.24
N ALA A 56 -11.15 20.57 3.68
CA ALA A 56 -12.31 19.77 3.96
C ALA A 56 -13.20 19.65 2.71
N LEU A 57 -12.86 18.71 1.82
CA LEU A 57 -13.91 17.75 1.49
C LEU A 57 -14.27 17.11 2.82
N THR A 58 -15.29 17.64 3.50
CA THR A 58 -15.78 16.90 4.65
C THR A 58 -16.11 15.50 4.13
N PRO A 59 -15.71 14.42 4.81
CA PRO A 59 -16.12 13.04 4.49
C PRO A 59 -17.65 12.83 4.41
N ARG A 60 -18.42 13.91 4.55
CA ARG A 60 -19.88 14.00 4.54
C ARG A 60 -20.44 14.64 3.27
N THR A 61 -19.61 15.15 2.36
CA THR A 61 -20.14 15.73 1.11
C THR A 61 -20.68 14.60 0.25
N VAL A 62 -22.00 14.60 0.04
CA VAL A 62 -22.66 13.62 -0.82
C VAL A 62 -22.04 13.71 -2.22
N PRO A 63 -21.56 12.60 -2.81
CA PRO A 63 -20.83 12.63 -4.09
C PRO A 63 -21.54 13.40 -5.20
N SER A 64 -22.86 13.27 -5.33
CA SER A 64 -23.67 13.99 -6.33
C SER A 64 -23.58 15.51 -6.20
N VAL A 65 -23.62 16.03 -4.96
CA VAL A 65 -23.49 17.47 -4.68
C VAL A 65 -22.11 17.98 -5.06
N GLY A 66 -21.06 17.18 -4.80
CA GLY A 66 -19.70 17.49 -5.23
C GLY A 66 -19.57 17.59 -6.75
N ILE A 67 -20.15 16.64 -7.48
CA ILE A 67 -20.15 16.61 -8.95
C ILE A 67 -20.87 17.83 -9.53
N GLU A 68 -22.04 18.17 -9.00
CA GLU A 68 -22.83 19.33 -9.43
C GLU A 68 -22.04 20.63 -9.24
N ARG A 69 -21.50 20.84 -8.04
CA ARG A 69 -20.69 22.02 -7.72
C ARG A 69 -19.46 22.14 -8.62
N CYS A 70 -18.76 21.04 -8.86
CA CYS A 70 -17.60 21.07 -9.74
C CYS A 70 -17.95 21.32 -11.19
N THR A 71 -19.11 20.84 -11.64
CA THR A 71 -19.60 21.12 -12.98
C THR A 71 -19.94 22.60 -13.12
N ALA A 72 -20.71 23.17 -12.20
CA ALA A 72 -21.02 24.60 -12.18
C ALA A 72 -19.76 25.48 -12.11
N ALA A 73 -18.77 25.07 -11.31
CA ALA A 73 -17.48 25.78 -11.21
C ALA A 73 -16.66 25.71 -12.51
N LEU A 74 -16.71 24.60 -13.24
CA LEU A 74 -16.07 24.45 -14.55
C LEU A 74 -16.79 25.29 -15.62
N ASP A 75 -18.12 25.32 -15.60
CA ASP A 75 -18.92 26.09 -16.55
C ASP A 75 -18.76 27.60 -16.34
N ALA A 76 -18.57 28.03 -15.08
CA ALA A 76 -18.31 29.41 -14.71
C ALA A 76 -16.82 29.80 -14.77
N LEU A 77 -15.93 28.87 -15.13
CA LEU A 77 -14.49 29.13 -15.17
C LEU A 77 -14.15 30.06 -16.33
N ASP A 78 -13.59 31.23 -16.03
CA ASP A 78 -13.05 32.13 -17.05
C ASP A 78 -12.03 31.37 -17.92
N PRO A 79 -12.14 31.41 -19.26
CA PRO A 79 -11.13 30.84 -20.16
C PRO A 79 -9.70 31.31 -19.88
N GLN A 80 -9.53 32.48 -19.23
CA GLN A 80 -8.25 33.04 -18.81
C GLN A 80 -7.77 32.58 -17.42
N ALA A 81 -8.54 31.76 -16.69
CA ALA A 81 -8.27 31.38 -15.30
C ALA A 81 -7.05 30.45 -15.08
N GLY A 82 -6.17 30.31 -16.10
CA GLY A 82 -5.07 29.36 -16.10
C GLY A 82 -5.55 27.92 -16.23
N TRP A 83 -4.63 27.05 -16.59
CA TRP A 83 -4.94 25.63 -16.78
C TRP A 83 -4.97 24.89 -15.44
N GLU A 84 -4.23 25.36 -14.45
CA GLU A 84 -4.07 24.76 -13.12
C GLU A 84 -5.43 24.67 -12.42
N ARG A 85 -6.20 25.76 -12.48
CA ARG A 85 -7.53 25.83 -11.89
C ARG A 85 -8.49 24.87 -12.57
N ARG A 86 -8.45 24.79 -13.90
CA ARG A 86 -9.28 23.83 -14.67
C ARG A 86 -8.92 22.39 -14.33
N ALA A 87 -7.63 22.06 -14.30
CA ALA A 87 -7.14 20.73 -13.96
C ALA A 87 -7.53 20.33 -12.53
N ALA A 88 -7.40 21.23 -11.56
CA ALA A 88 -7.80 21.00 -10.18
C ALA A 88 -9.31 20.73 -10.04
N LEU A 89 -10.16 21.50 -10.72
CA LEU A 89 -11.61 21.30 -10.73
C LEU A 89 -12.00 19.97 -11.39
N LEU A 90 -11.40 19.63 -12.54
CA LEU A 90 -11.62 18.35 -13.21
C LEU A 90 -11.20 17.18 -12.32
N ARG A 91 -10.04 17.27 -11.66
CA ARG A 91 -9.55 16.24 -10.74
C ARG A 91 -10.50 16.08 -9.56
N SER A 92 -10.96 17.19 -8.96
CA SER A 92 -11.93 17.15 -7.85
C SER A 92 -13.25 16.51 -8.29
N ARG A 93 -13.77 16.85 -9.48
CA ARG A 93 -14.96 16.20 -10.04
C ARG A 93 -14.73 14.71 -10.28
N ALA A 94 -13.57 14.32 -10.79
CA ALA A 94 -13.20 12.92 -10.99
C ALA A 94 -13.18 12.14 -9.65
N LYS A 95 -12.63 12.71 -8.56
CA LYS A 95 -12.68 12.10 -7.21
C LYS A 95 -14.13 11.81 -6.80
N PHE A 96 -15.03 12.78 -6.93
CA PHE A 96 -16.45 12.58 -6.61
C PHE A 96 -17.13 11.57 -7.52
N ARG A 97 -16.80 11.56 -8.82
CA ARG A 97 -17.33 10.56 -9.77
C ARG A 97 -16.88 9.14 -9.42
N VAL A 98 -15.63 8.94 -9.01
CA VAL A 98 -15.15 7.65 -8.49
C VAL A 98 -15.96 7.25 -7.25
N ALA A 99 -16.12 8.17 -6.29
CA ALA A 99 -16.93 7.92 -5.08
C ALA A 99 -18.40 7.60 -5.41
N ALA A 100 -18.96 8.21 -6.46
CA ALA A 100 -20.30 7.97 -6.97
C ALA A 100 -20.43 6.73 -7.89
N LYS A 101 -19.36 5.93 -8.05
CA LYS A 101 -19.28 4.80 -8.99
C LYS A 101 -19.51 5.15 -10.47
N GLN A 102 -19.31 6.42 -10.84
CA GLN A 102 -19.35 6.95 -12.22
C GLN A 102 -17.95 6.85 -12.86
N HIS A 103 -17.42 5.63 -12.98
CA HIS A 103 -16.02 5.40 -13.34
C HIS A 103 -15.69 5.89 -14.76
N ARG A 104 -16.60 5.71 -15.72
CA ARG A 104 -16.40 6.13 -17.11
C ARG A 104 -16.26 7.65 -17.21
N GLU A 105 -17.12 8.38 -16.51
CA GLU A 105 -17.14 9.83 -16.46
C GLU A 105 -15.94 10.38 -15.66
N ALA A 106 -15.50 9.68 -14.61
CA ALA A 106 -14.27 10.03 -13.90
C ALA A 106 -13.05 9.92 -14.83
N LEU A 107 -12.94 8.83 -15.59
CA LEU A 107 -11.86 8.63 -16.57
C LEU A 107 -11.88 9.71 -17.65
N ALA A 108 -13.05 10.09 -18.15
CA ALA A 108 -13.17 11.18 -19.12
C ALA A 108 -12.67 12.54 -18.58
N ASP A 109 -12.92 12.85 -17.30
CA ASP A 109 -12.34 14.04 -16.66
C ASP A 109 -10.81 13.95 -16.58
N LEU A 110 -10.27 12.78 -16.24
CA LEU A 110 -8.81 12.56 -16.16
C LEU A 110 -8.14 12.65 -17.54
N ASP A 111 -8.80 12.17 -18.59
CA ASP A 111 -8.29 12.27 -19.96
C ASP A 111 -8.32 13.71 -20.47
N ALA A 112 -9.34 14.49 -20.10
CA ALA A 112 -9.39 15.92 -20.38
C ALA A 112 -8.25 16.69 -19.69
N ILE A 113 -7.81 16.25 -18.50
CA ILE A 113 -6.62 16.80 -17.83
C ILE A 113 -5.35 16.37 -18.55
N ALA A 114 -5.23 15.11 -18.96
CA ALA A 114 -4.04 14.60 -19.64
C ALA A 114 -3.77 15.28 -21.00
N ALA A 115 -4.82 15.80 -21.64
CA ALA A 115 -4.70 16.62 -22.85
C ALA A 115 -4.09 18.01 -22.59
N ILE A 116 -3.97 18.44 -21.34
CA ILE A 116 -3.28 19.67 -20.95
C ILE A 116 -1.78 19.35 -20.86
N GLU A 117 -1.04 19.58 -21.95
CA GLU A 117 0.39 19.26 -22.04
C GLU A 117 1.24 20.08 -21.04
N ARG A 118 1.99 19.42 -20.16
CA ARG A 118 2.87 20.07 -19.18
C ARG A 118 4.21 19.34 -19.05
N PRO A 119 5.31 19.94 -19.54
CA PRO A 119 6.62 19.30 -19.50
C PRO A 119 7.39 19.56 -18.19
N ASP A 120 6.81 20.19 -17.16
CA ASP A 120 7.53 20.50 -15.94
C ASP A 120 7.63 19.29 -14.99
N THR A 121 8.84 19.07 -14.48
CA THR A 121 9.15 17.94 -13.59
C THR A 121 8.34 18.00 -12.29
N ALA A 122 8.02 19.19 -11.79
CA ALA A 122 7.26 19.37 -10.55
C ALA A 122 5.82 18.88 -10.69
N TYR A 123 5.15 19.25 -11.79
CA TYR A 123 3.83 18.72 -12.14
C TYR A 123 3.86 17.20 -12.29
N ALA A 124 4.77 16.67 -13.11
CA ALA A 124 4.84 15.24 -13.39
C ALA A 124 5.01 14.39 -12.11
N ARG A 125 5.79 14.89 -11.14
CA ARG A 125 6.09 14.21 -9.87
C ARG A 125 5.09 14.46 -8.74
N SER A 126 4.17 15.40 -8.89
CA SER A 126 3.14 15.69 -7.90
C SER A 126 1.75 15.42 -8.48
N PHE A 127 1.21 16.38 -9.21
CA PHE A 127 -0.11 16.28 -9.80
C PHE A 127 -0.21 15.12 -10.79
N GLY A 128 0.78 14.90 -11.65
CA GLY A 128 0.82 13.75 -12.57
C GLY A 128 0.72 12.40 -11.87
N VAL A 129 1.46 12.21 -10.78
CA VAL A 129 1.36 11.02 -9.90
C VAL A 129 -0.05 10.87 -9.36
N SER A 130 -0.66 11.95 -8.88
CA SER A 130 -2.04 11.91 -8.37
C SER A 130 -3.06 11.50 -9.43
N LEU A 131 -2.87 11.91 -10.68
CA LEU A 131 -3.75 11.56 -11.78
C LEU A 131 -3.63 10.06 -12.11
N HIS A 132 -2.40 9.54 -12.16
CA HIS A 132 -2.15 8.12 -12.35
C HIS A 132 -2.74 7.28 -11.21
N MET A 133 -2.58 7.72 -9.96
CA MET A 133 -3.21 7.04 -8.82
C MET A 133 -4.74 7.08 -8.89
N LEU A 134 -5.35 8.24 -9.19
CA LEU A 134 -6.80 8.34 -9.30
C LEU A 134 -7.35 7.52 -10.48
N ARG A 135 -6.62 7.47 -11.60
CA ARG A 135 -6.96 6.62 -12.75
C ARG A 135 -6.85 5.14 -12.39
N ALA A 136 -5.82 4.75 -11.65
CA ALA A 136 -5.66 3.39 -11.15
C ALA A 136 -6.84 2.97 -10.26
N ILE A 137 -7.25 3.84 -9.32
CA ILE A 137 -8.43 3.61 -8.47
C ILE A 137 -9.70 3.51 -9.31
N ALA A 138 -9.90 4.41 -10.28
CA ALA A 138 -11.08 4.38 -11.15
C ALA A 138 -11.17 3.10 -11.99
N TYR A 139 -10.04 2.63 -12.54
CA TYR A 139 -9.99 1.37 -13.28
C TYR A 139 -10.26 0.16 -12.40
N LEU A 140 -9.68 0.16 -11.21
CA LEU A 140 -9.84 -0.93 -10.25
C LEU A 140 -11.29 -1.09 -9.80
N GLU A 141 -11.94 0.01 -9.45
CA GLU A 141 -13.36 0.04 -9.10
C GLU A 141 -14.26 -0.36 -10.28
N ALA A 142 -13.82 -0.13 -11.52
CA ALA A 142 -14.47 -0.60 -12.74
C ALA A 142 -14.14 -2.07 -13.10
N GLY A 143 -13.41 -2.80 -12.25
CA GLY A 143 -12.99 -4.20 -12.48
C GLY A 143 -11.84 -4.36 -13.48
N ARG A 144 -11.25 -3.26 -13.98
CA ARG A 144 -10.15 -3.24 -14.96
C ARG A 144 -8.78 -3.31 -14.27
N ARG A 145 -8.46 -4.46 -13.69
CA ARG A 145 -7.28 -4.64 -12.81
C ARG A 145 -5.95 -4.45 -13.52
N ASP A 146 -5.83 -4.92 -14.76
CA ASP A 146 -4.60 -4.76 -15.53
C ASP A 146 -4.31 -3.28 -15.82
N ASP A 147 -5.33 -2.54 -16.26
CA ASP A 147 -5.21 -1.09 -16.47
C ASP A 147 -4.91 -0.35 -15.16
N ALA A 148 -5.53 -0.76 -14.05
CA ALA A 148 -5.28 -0.17 -12.74
C ALA A 148 -3.82 -0.30 -12.32
N ALA A 149 -3.26 -1.51 -12.43
CA ALA A 149 -1.88 -1.77 -12.11
C ALA A 149 -0.90 -1.07 -13.08
N ASP A 150 -1.26 -0.91 -14.36
CA ASP A 150 -0.42 -0.18 -15.32
C ASP A 150 -0.35 1.31 -14.97
N GLU A 151 -1.46 1.92 -14.57
CA GLU A 151 -1.48 3.31 -14.10
C GLU A 151 -0.73 3.49 -12.77
N ALA A 152 -0.88 2.55 -11.84
CA ALA A 152 -0.15 2.58 -10.58
C ALA A 152 1.37 2.47 -10.79
N VAL A 153 1.78 1.64 -11.75
CA VAL A 153 3.16 1.56 -12.23
C VAL A 153 3.64 2.90 -12.78
N ARG A 154 2.83 3.62 -13.59
CA ARG A 154 3.21 4.94 -14.11
C ARG A 154 3.41 5.94 -12.98
N ALA A 155 2.55 5.91 -11.96
CA ALA A 155 2.72 6.72 -10.74
C ALA A 155 4.06 6.42 -10.05
N MET A 156 4.40 5.14 -9.87
CA MET A 156 5.68 4.71 -9.28
C MET A 156 6.89 5.14 -10.14
N GLN A 157 6.80 5.04 -11.47
CA GLN A 157 7.88 5.46 -12.36
C GLN A 157 8.16 6.96 -12.27
N ALA A 158 7.14 7.78 -12.03
CA ALA A 158 7.33 9.21 -11.82
C ALA A 158 8.03 9.53 -10.49
N ARG A 159 7.97 8.64 -9.49
CA ARG A 159 8.62 8.78 -8.17
C ARG A 159 9.19 7.44 -7.67
N PRO A 160 10.28 6.94 -8.29
CA PRO A 160 10.76 5.60 -8.00
C PRO A 160 11.21 5.44 -6.54
N TRP A 161 11.75 6.49 -5.93
CA TRP A 161 12.29 6.51 -4.57
C TRP A 161 11.24 6.74 -3.47
N ASN A 162 9.95 6.61 -3.79
CA ASN A 162 8.88 6.75 -2.81
C ASN A 162 8.26 5.39 -2.46
N ALA A 163 8.51 4.92 -1.24
CA ALA A 163 8.07 3.61 -0.75
C ALA A 163 6.55 3.44 -0.81
N ARG A 164 5.78 4.49 -0.47
CA ARG A 164 4.32 4.45 -0.46
C ARG A 164 3.72 4.26 -1.86
N ILE A 165 4.21 5.01 -2.86
CA ILE A 165 3.75 4.84 -4.25
C ILE A 165 4.19 3.49 -4.81
N ALA A 166 5.42 3.05 -4.49
CA ALA A 166 5.89 1.73 -4.89
C ALA A 166 5.05 0.61 -4.26
N GLY A 167 4.69 0.72 -2.97
CA GLY A 167 3.79 -0.21 -2.28
C GLY A 167 2.37 -0.20 -2.85
N PHE A 168 1.84 0.97 -3.25
CA PHE A 168 0.56 1.08 -3.97
C PHE A 168 0.59 0.35 -5.31
N ALA A 169 1.62 0.60 -6.13
CA ALA A 169 1.80 -0.07 -7.41
C ALA A 169 1.96 -1.59 -7.24
N PHE A 170 2.78 -2.01 -6.28
CA PHE A 170 2.98 -3.42 -5.95
C PHE A 170 1.66 -4.10 -5.56
N SER A 171 0.86 -3.45 -4.71
CA SER A 171 -0.43 -3.99 -4.26
C SER A 171 -1.40 -4.21 -5.43
N LEU A 172 -1.44 -3.28 -6.38
CA LEU A 172 -2.30 -3.40 -7.56
C LEU A 172 -1.77 -4.43 -8.57
N SER A 173 -0.45 -4.49 -8.80
CA SER A 173 0.16 -5.60 -9.58
C SER A 173 -0.16 -6.95 -8.94
N GLY A 174 -0.27 -7.03 -7.61
CA GLY A 174 -0.70 -8.20 -6.85
C GLY A 174 -2.09 -8.74 -7.24
N LEU A 175 -2.97 -7.92 -7.82
CA LEU A 175 -4.32 -8.30 -8.21
C LEU A 175 -4.43 -8.90 -9.63
N ARG A 176 -3.34 -8.85 -10.41
CA ARG A 176 -3.29 -9.48 -11.73
C ARG A 176 -3.15 -10.99 -11.62
N THR A 177 -3.69 -11.74 -12.57
CA THR A 177 -3.45 -13.19 -12.65
C THR A 177 -2.04 -13.51 -13.11
N THR A 178 -1.48 -12.67 -14.00
CA THR A 178 -0.11 -12.79 -14.50
C THR A 178 0.69 -11.51 -14.23
N ILE A 179 2.02 -11.64 -14.17
CA ILE A 179 2.88 -10.47 -14.03
C ILE A 179 3.82 -10.33 -15.24
N PRO A 180 3.84 -9.18 -15.91
CA PRO A 180 4.82 -8.91 -16.95
C PRO A 180 6.26 -8.96 -16.43
N PRO A 181 7.22 -9.64 -17.11
CA PRO A 181 8.61 -9.72 -16.67
C PRO A 181 9.29 -8.36 -16.39
N ARG A 182 8.89 -7.31 -17.14
CA ARG A 182 9.39 -5.93 -16.98
C ARG A 182 9.06 -5.28 -15.62
N GLU A 183 8.15 -5.85 -14.84
CA GLU A 183 7.79 -5.32 -13.51
C GLU A 183 8.76 -5.71 -12.41
N LYS A 184 9.55 -6.77 -12.62
CA LYS A 184 10.55 -7.27 -11.67
C LYS A 184 11.46 -6.17 -11.11
N ALA A 185 12.17 -5.47 -12.00
CA ALA A 185 13.13 -4.42 -11.62
C ALA A 185 12.52 -3.30 -10.77
N ARG A 186 11.19 -3.15 -10.81
CA ARG A 186 10.47 -2.14 -10.05
C ARG A 186 10.26 -2.56 -8.60
N TRP A 187 10.06 -3.86 -8.33
CA TRP A 187 9.94 -4.38 -6.97
C TRP A 187 11.26 -4.43 -6.25
N ASP A 188 12.38 -4.55 -6.98
CA ASP A 188 13.70 -4.45 -6.39
C ASP A 188 13.88 -3.13 -5.66
N ASN A 189 13.38 -2.03 -6.25
CA ASN A 189 13.44 -0.74 -5.58
C ASN A 189 12.54 -0.67 -4.35
N LEU A 190 11.39 -1.34 -4.35
CA LEU A 190 10.51 -1.38 -3.19
C LEU A 190 11.17 -2.12 -2.02
N VAL A 191 11.79 -3.28 -2.27
CA VAL A 191 12.51 -4.04 -1.22
C VAL A 191 13.69 -3.27 -0.64
N ARG A 192 14.35 -2.44 -1.47
CA ARG A 192 15.40 -1.51 -0.98
C ARG A 192 14.84 -0.42 -0.06
N LEU A 193 13.67 0.12 -0.39
CA LEU A 193 13.02 1.18 0.37
C LEU A 193 12.33 0.67 1.64
N ASP A 194 11.88 -0.58 1.63
CA ASP A 194 11.15 -1.23 2.71
C ASP A 194 11.39 -2.75 2.66
N GLY A 195 12.24 -3.24 3.57
CA GLY A 195 12.62 -4.64 3.65
C GLY A 195 11.46 -5.59 3.98
N ASP A 196 10.35 -5.09 4.52
CA ASP A 196 9.17 -5.91 4.82
C ASP A 196 8.48 -6.45 3.55
N TYR A 197 8.80 -5.87 2.38
CA TYR A 197 8.30 -6.34 1.11
C TYR A 197 9.06 -7.53 0.52
N ILE A 198 10.18 -7.98 1.10
CA ILE A 198 10.97 -9.08 0.52
C ILE A 198 10.15 -10.37 0.36
N GLU A 199 9.31 -10.69 1.35
CA GLU A 199 8.42 -11.85 1.28
C GLU A 199 7.36 -11.69 0.18
N ARG A 200 6.81 -10.48 0.04
CA ARG A 200 5.82 -10.20 -1.00
C ARG A 200 6.46 -10.26 -2.39
N ARG A 201 7.69 -9.75 -2.55
CA ARG A 201 8.47 -9.85 -3.79
C ARG A 201 8.73 -11.30 -4.15
N ALA A 202 9.07 -12.16 -3.18
CA ALA A 202 9.25 -13.60 -3.41
C ALA A 202 8.01 -14.23 -4.07
N ALA A 203 6.82 -13.98 -3.52
CA ALA A 203 5.56 -14.48 -4.09
C ALA A 203 5.28 -13.90 -5.49
N ALA A 204 5.58 -12.62 -5.71
CA ALA A 204 5.41 -11.97 -7.01
C ALA A 204 6.37 -12.53 -8.07
N LEU A 205 7.65 -12.75 -7.72
CA LEU A 205 8.66 -13.36 -8.59
C LEU A 205 8.26 -14.79 -8.99
N ALA A 206 7.79 -15.60 -8.03
CA ALA A 206 7.28 -16.94 -8.32
C ALA A 206 6.14 -16.88 -9.36
N ARG A 207 5.20 -15.94 -9.22
CA ARG A 207 4.11 -15.72 -10.19
C ARG A 207 4.57 -15.21 -11.54
N ALA A 208 5.69 -14.48 -11.60
CA ALA A 208 6.34 -14.10 -12.84
C ALA A 208 7.14 -15.26 -13.49
N GLY A 209 7.22 -16.42 -12.83
CA GLY A 209 8.02 -17.57 -13.28
C GLY A 209 9.50 -17.50 -12.90
N GLU A 210 9.90 -16.51 -12.09
CA GLU A 210 11.28 -16.25 -11.66
C GLU A 210 11.61 -17.05 -10.38
N TRP A 211 11.43 -18.38 -10.45
CA TRP A 211 11.47 -19.27 -9.29
C TRP A 211 12.80 -19.27 -8.51
N ALA A 212 13.93 -19.14 -9.21
CA ALA A 212 15.25 -19.15 -8.57
C ALA A 212 15.47 -17.89 -7.71
N GLU A 213 15.03 -16.74 -8.18
CA GLU A 213 15.16 -15.48 -7.44
C GLU A 213 14.12 -15.38 -6.33
N ALA A 214 12.89 -15.85 -6.59
CA ALA A 214 11.89 -16.01 -5.56
C ALA A 214 12.40 -16.87 -4.40
N LEU A 215 13.15 -17.95 -4.70
CA LEU A 215 13.79 -18.77 -3.67
C LEU A 215 14.84 -17.99 -2.88
N THR A 216 15.68 -17.18 -3.54
CA THR A 216 16.65 -16.32 -2.86
C THR A 216 15.95 -15.38 -1.86
N ASP A 217 14.83 -14.78 -2.26
CA ASP A 217 14.05 -13.93 -1.35
C ASP A 217 13.51 -14.71 -0.15
N TRP A 218 12.94 -15.90 -0.38
CA TRP A 218 12.49 -16.78 0.71
C TRP A 218 13.59 -17.24 1.67
N GLN A 219 14.86 -17.21 1.25
CA GLN A 219 16.00 -17.50 2.13
C GLN A 219 16.39 -16.27 2.97
N ASN A 220 16.07 -15.06 2.51
CA ASN A 220 16.46 -13.79 3.14
C ASN A 220 15.34 -13.13 3.95
N VAL A 221 14.11 -13.66 3.92
CA VAL A 221 13.02 -13.22 4.81
C VAL A 221 13.44 -13.29 6.29
N PRO A 222 13.10 -12.30 7.14
CA PRO A 222 13.51 -12.30 8.54
C PRO A 222 13.08 -13.53 9.35
N LEU A 223 11.91 -14.08 9.02
CA LEU A 223 11.41 -15.32 9.62
C LEU A 223 11.56 -16.46 8.61
N ALA A 224 12.46 -17.41 8.87
CA ALA A 224 12.62 -18.56 7.99
C ALA A 224 11.28 -19.30 7.74
N PRO A 225 11.03 -19.82 6.52
CA PRO A 225 9.87 -20.67 6.26
C PRO A 225 9.76 -21.84 7.24
N GLY A 226 8.55 -22.17 7.68
CA GLY A 226 8.30 -23.13 8.75
C GLY A 226 8.60 -22.60 10.16
N GLY A 227 9.16 -21.40 10.32
CA GLY A 227 9.37 -20.73 11.59
C GLY A 227 8.05 -20.34 12.29
N ILE A 228 8.12 -20.18 13.61
CA ILE A 228 6.99 -19.67 14.41
C ILE A 228 6.93 -18.15 14.25
N GLY A 229 5.81 -17.65 13.72
CA GLY A 229 5.57 -16.23 13.50
C GLY A 229 4.16 -15.82 13.86
N GLN A 230 3.79 -14.61 13.46
CA GLN A 230 2.40 -14.17 13.52
C GLN A 230 1.63 -14.82 12.36
N THR A 231 0.56 -15.52 12.68
CA THR A 231 -0.45 -16.01 11.73
C THR A 231 -1.80 -15.43 12.10
N PHE A 232 -2.75 -15.46 11.18
CA PHE A 232 -4.07 -14.89 11.40
C PHE A 232 -5.11 -15.98 11.27
N ILE A 233 -6.01 -16.07 12.25
CA ILE A 233 -7.15 -16.97 12.20
C ILE A 233 -8.45 -16.18 12.07
N ASN A 234 -9.37 -16.73 11.30
CA ASN A 234 -10.73 -16.22 11.19
C ASN A 234 -11.62 -17.01 12.14
N LEU A 235 -12.22 -16.33 13.10
CA LEU A 235 -13.21 -16.94 13.97
C LEU A 235 -14.61 -16.69 13.39
N PRO A 236 -15.51 -17.70 13.40
CA PRO A 236 -16.90 -17.49 13.03
C PRO A 236 -17.49 -16.33 13.82
N ASN A 237 -18.08 -15.35 13.12
CA ASN A 237 -18.69 -14.14 13.69
C ASN A 237 -17.74 -13.05 14.23
N ILE A 238 -16.42 -13.19 14.08
CA ILE A 238 -15.48 -12.10 14.42
C ILE A 238 -14.89 -11.57 13.12
N ARG A 239 -15.19 -10.30 12.84
CA ARG A 239 -14.55 -9.55 11.76
C ARG A 239 -13.62 -8.52 12.36
N VAL A 240 -12.33 -8.67 12.12
CA VAL A 240 -11.34 -7.68 12.52
C VAL A 240 -11.23 -6.65 11.40
N ILE A 241 -11.59 -5.40 11.67
CA ILE A 241 -11.47 -4.32 10.69
C ILE A 241 -9.97 -4.00 10.53
N GLY A 242 -9.49 -3.98 9.28
CA GLY A 242 -8.10 -3.63 8.95
C GLY A 242 -7.08 -4.75 9.13
N MET A 243 -7.48 -5.96 9.55
CA MET A 243 -6.59 -7.14 9.62
C MET A 243 -7.27 -8.36 9.03
N PRO A 244 -6.51 -9.34 8.48
CA PRO A 244 -7.08 -10.53 7.87
C PRO A 244 -7.67 -11.53 8.88
N GLY A 245 -7.58 -11.26 10.18
CA GLY A 245 -8.09 -12.11 11.26
C GLY A 245 -7.52 -11.70 12.62
N LEU A 246 -7.70 -12.55 13.62
CA LEU A 246 -7.03 -12.42 14.92
C LEU A 246 -5.60 -12.93 14.81
N ALA A 247 -4.64 -12.10 15.19
CA ALA A 247 -3.25 -12.48 15.23
C ALA A 247 -2.99 -13.51 16.35
N VAL A 248 -2.39 -14.64 15.97
CA VAL A 248 -1.93 -15.69 16.88
C VAL A 248 -0.50 -16.08 16.51
N THR A 249 0.22 -16.66 17.45
CA THR A 249 1.60 -17.12 17.20
C THR A 249 1.56 -18.54 16.68
N GLY A 250 2.17 -18.86 15.55
CA GLY A 250 2.14 -20.22 15.00
C GLY A 250 2.89 -20.36 13.70
N VAL A 251 2.84 -21.55 13.11
CA VAL A 251 3.34 -21.76 11.75
C VAL A 251 2.29 -21.27 10.77
N ASN A 252 2.65 -20.31 9.92
CA ASN A 252 1.79 -19.89 8.82
C ASN A 252 1.88 -20.93 7.69
N ALA A 253 0.89 -21.83 7.62
CA ALA A 253 0.86 -22.94 6.67
C ALA A 253 0.92 -22.46 5.20
N GLY A 254 0.14 -21.44 4.85
CA GLY A 254 0.12 -20.88 3.48
C GLY A 254 1.46 -20.29 3.08
N ARG A 255 2.07 -19.47 3.96
CA ARG A 255 3.41 -18.92 3.76
C ARG A 255 4.47 -20.00 3.60
N THR A 256 4.48 -21.00 4.48
CA THR A 256 5.42 -22.12 4.41
C THR A 256 5.24 -22.89 3.10
N ALA A 257 3.99 -23.19 2.70
CA ALA A 257 3.71 -23.87 1.44
C ALA A 257 4.20 -23.08 0.23
N GLN A 258 4.04 -21.75 0.22
CA GLN A 258 4.56 -20.89 -0.85
C GLN A 258 6.08 -21.02 -1.01
N ALA A 259 6.82 -20.95 0.10
CA ALA A 259 8.27 -21.11 0.09
C ALA A 259 8.70 -22.52 -0.35
N VAL A 260 8.05 -23.57 0.18
CA VAL A 260 8.33 -24.97 -0.15
C VAL A 260 8.07 -25.25 -1.63
N ILE A 261 6.94 -24.79 -2.18
CA ILE A 261 6.62 -24.90 -3.62
C ILE A 261 7.68 -24.16 -4.44
N THR A 262 8.04 -22.94 -4.04
CA THR A 262 9.07 -22.15 -4.74
C THR A 262 10.41 -22.89 -4.79
N ALA A 263 10.87 -23.42 -3.64
CA ALA A 263 12.10 -24.21 -3.55
C ALA A 263 12.03 -25.48 -4.43
N ALA A 264 10.90 -26.19 -4.38
CA ALA A 264 10.70 -27.41 -5.16
C ALA A 264 10.74 -27.14 -6.68
N VAL A 265 10.03 -26.13 -7.17
CA VAL A 265 10.05 -25.75 -8.61
C VAL A 265 11.43 -25.25 -9.04
N ALA A 266 12.15 -24.56 -8.17
CA ALA A 266 13.53 -24.12 -8.40
C ALA A 266 14.56 -25.26 -8.35
N GLY A 267 14.13 -26.53 -8.25
CA GLY A 267 15.00 -27.71 -8.23
C GLY A 267 15.70 -27.96 -6.89
N ARG A 268 15.32 -27.23 -5.83
CA ARG A 268 15.87 -27.34 -4.46
C ARG A 268 14.95 -28.15 -3.55
N SER A 269 14.71 -29.40 -3.94
CA SER A 269 13.85 -30.32 -3.18
C SER A 269 14.39 -30.61 -1.77
N ASP A 270 15.72 -30.56 -1.59
CA ASP A 270 16.40 -30.66 -0.30
C ASP A 270 15.95 -29.56 0.67
N LEU A 271 15.91 -28.31 0.20
CA LEU A 271 15.51 -27.17 0.99
C LEU A 271 13.99 -27.15 1.24
N ALA A 272 13.21 -27.56 0.24
CA ALA A 272 11.76 -27.72 0.36
C ALA A 272 11.39 -28.72 1.47
N GLU A 273 12.07 -29.87 1.52
CA GLU A 273 11.89 -30.88 2.56
C GLU A 273 12.32 -30.36 3.93
N LEU A 274 13.49 -29.71 4.03
CA LEU A 274 13.97 -29.10 5.27
C LEU A 274 12.97 -28.12 5.88
N TRP A 275 12.40 -27.21 5.07
CA TRP A 275 11.40 -26.24 5.54
C TRP A 275 10.09 -26.91 5.95
N LEU A 276 9.66 -27.94 5.24
CA LEU A 276 8.44 -28.69 5.59
C LEU A 276 8.61 -29.48 6.89
N GLU A 277 9.77 -30.11 7.11
CA GLU A 277 10.10 -30.79 8.37
C GLU A 277 10.19 -29.81 9.53
N GLN A 278 10.85 -28.68 9.33
CA GLN A 278 10.95 -27.63 10.35
C GLN A 278 9.57 -27.08 10.73
N ALA A 279 8.68 -26.91 9.76
CA ALA A 279 7.29 -26.52 10.00
C ALA A 279 6.56 -27.57 10.85
N ARG A 280 6.63 -28.86 10.48
CA ARG A 280 6.00 -29.96 11.24
C ARG A 280 6.53 -30.06 12.66
N LYS A 281 7.85 -29.90 12.83
CA LYS A 281 8.51 -29.86 14.14
C LYS A 281 7.99 -28.70 15.00
N ASN A 282 7.88 -27.51 14.43
CA ASN A 282 7.41 -26.32 15.14
C ASN A 282 5.90 -26.39 15.47
N ILE A 283 5.08 -27.02 14.62
CA ILE A 283 3.67 -27.29 14.91
C ILE A 283 3.52 -28.26 16.09
N ALA A 284 4.36 -29.30 16.15
CA ALA A 284 4.31 -30.30 17.21
C ALA A 284 4.93 -29.82 18.54
N ALA A 285 5.73 -28.74 18.53
CA ALA A 285 6.39 -28.22 19.71
C ALA A 285 5.36 -27.61 20.69
N PRO A 286 5.36 -28.03 21.97
CA PRO A 286 4.55 -27.38 22.99
C PRO A 286 4.89 -25.90 23.07
N ARG A 287 3.88 -25.04 23.16
CA ARG A 287 4.06 -23.62 23.43
C ARG A 287 2.98 -23.08 24.34
N GLU A 288 3.34 -22.06 25.09
CA GLU A 288 2.38 -21.29 25.87
C GLU A 288 1.47 -20.49 24.92
N PRO A 289 0.13 -20.56 25.09
CA PRO A 289 -0.77 -19.68 24.38
C PRO A 289 -0.46 -18.21 24.70
N THR A 290 -0.63 -17.33 23.73
CA THR A 290 -0.57 -15.89 23.96
C THR A 290 -1.75 -15.40 24.80
N ALA A 291 -1.67 -14.18 25.31
CA ALA A 291 -2.79 -13.57 26.04
C ALA A 291 -4.06 -13.47 25.18
N ILE A 292 -3.91 -13.13 23.90
CA ILE A 292 -5.01 -13.09 22.93
C ILE A 292 -5.63 -14.48 22.78
N GLU A 293 -4.81 -15.51 22.57
CA GLU A 293 -5.30 -16.89 22.43
C GLU A 293 -6.06 -17.36 23.67
N ARG A 294 -5.56 -17.07 24.87
CA ARG A 294 -6.29 -17.37 26.12
C ARG A 294 -7.61 -16.61 26.21
N ASN A 295 -7.62 -15.32 25.91
CA ASN A 295 -8.80 -14.46 26.03
C ASN A 295 -9.92 -14.86 25.06
N PHE A 296 -9.56 -15.26 23.84
CA PHE A 296 -10.52 -15.71 22.83
C PHE A 296 -10.75 -17.22 22.83
N LYS A 297 -10.15 -17.96 23.78
CA LYS A 297 -10.19 -19.44 23.87
C LYS A 297 -9.79 -20.11 22.55
N ILE A 298 -8.79 -19.52 21.89
CA ILE A 298 -8.20 -20.08 20.69
C ILE A 298 -7.29 -21.23 21.12
N ASN A 299 -7.79 -22.44 20.95
CA ASN A 299 -6.97 -23.62 21.05
C ASN A 299 -6.23 -23.78 19.72
N SER A 300 -4.98 -23.37 19.69
CA SER A 300 -4.10 -23.61 18.55
C SER A 300 -3.71 -25.09 18.54
N ASP A 301 -4.65 -25.96 18.17
CA ASP A 301 -4.46 -27.40 18.09
C ASP A 301 -3.39 -27.72 17.04
N PRO A 302 -2.27 -28.37 17.41
CA PRO A 302 -1.28 -28.87 16.46
C PRO A 302 -1.89 -29.71 15.33
N ALA A 303 -2.98 -30.45 15.60
CA ALA A 303 -3.67 -31.23 14.59
C ALA A 303 -4.32 -30.36 13.50
N GLU A 304 -4.94 -29.23 13.88
CA GLU A 304 -5.54 -28.28 12.93
C GLU A 304 -4.47 -27.58 12.09
N GLN A 305 -3.36 -27.12 12.70
CA GLN A 305 -2.26 -26.51 11.95
C GLN A 305 -1.60 -27.51 10.99
N ARG A 306 -1.47 -28.77 11.39
CA ARG A 306 -0.96 -29.83 10.53
C ARG A 306 -1.93 -30.13 9.38
N ALA A 307 -3.22 -30.24 9.65
CA ALA A 307 -4.24 -30.41 8.61
C ALA A 307 -4.21 -29.25 7.61
N ALA A 308 -4.08 -28.01 8.09
CA ALA A 308 -3.94 -26.83 7.24
C ALA A 308 -2.69 -26.90 6.34
N LEU A 309 -1.55 -27.37 6.86
CA LEU A 309 -0.34 -27.59 6.05
C LEU A 309 -0.53 -28.74 5.04
N ASP A 310 -1.20 -29.82 5.44
CA ASP A 310 -1.45 -31.00 4.59
C ASP A 310 -2.40 -30.71 3.41
N THR A 311 -3.24 -29.66 3.49
CA THR A 311 -4.04 -29.19 2.33
C THR A 311 -3.18 -28.79 1.12
N TRP A 312 -1.90 -28.43 1.35
CA TRP A 312 -0.97 -28.04 0.31
C TRP A 312 -0.14 -29.21 -0.26
N SER A 313 -0.21 -30.40 0.34
CA SER A 313 0.62 -31.55 -0.07
C SER A 313 0.51 -31.88 -1.57
N PRO A 314 -0.68 -31.92 -2.20
CA PRO A 314 -0.78 -32.19 -3.63
C PRO A 314 -0.05 -31.15 -4.51
N LEU A 315 -0.06 -29.87 -4.11
CA LEU A 315 0.63 -28.79 -4.82
C LEU A 315 2.15 -28.91 -4.65
N ILE A 316 2.61 -29.24 -3.43
CA ILE A 316 4.04 -29.48 -3.14
C ILE A 316 4.56 -30.67 -3.96
N GLU A 317 3.82 -31.77 -4.02
CA GLU A 317 4.19 -32.95 -4.82
C GLU A 317 4.29 -32.61 -6.32
N ALA A 318 3.31 -31.87 -6.85
CA ALA A 318 3.34 -31.41 -8.24
C ALA A 318 4.53 -30.46 -8.51
N ALA A 319 4.84 -29.57 -7.56
CA ALA A 319 6.00 -28.68 -7.64
C ALA A 319 7.33 -29.45 -7.66
N THR A 320 7.46 -30.51 -6.85
CA THR A 320 8.63 -31.39 -6.86
C THR A 320 8.77 -32.15 -8.17
N LEU A 321 7.68 -32.64 -8.75
CA LEU A 321 7.68 -33.29 -10.08
C LEU A 321 8.12 -32.30 -11.17
N LEU A 322 7.56 -31.08 -11.16
CA LEU A 322 7.93 -30.04 -12.10
C LEU A 322 9.42 -29.65 -11.97
N GLY A 323 9.93 -29.49 -10.75
CA GLY A 323 11.35 -29.18 -10.50
C GLY A 323 12.32 -30.27 -10.97
N LYS A 324 11.84 -31.51 -11.10
CA LYS A 324 12.58 -32.64 -11.70
C LYS A 324 12.47 -32.70 -13.23
N GLY A 325 11.75 -31.77 -13.84
CA GLY A 325 11.50 -31.73 -15.28
C GLY A 325 10.31 -32.59 -15.75
N ASP A 326 9.55 -33.20 -14.84
CA ASP A 326 8.41 -34.05 -15.16
C ASP A 326 7.08 -33.26 -15.12
N ALA A 327 6.88 -32.42 -16.13
CA ALA A 327 5.67 -31.60 -16.26
C ALA A 327 4.40 -32.44 -16.48
N GLN A 328 4.51 -33.61 -17.12
CA GLN A 328 3.37 -34.49 -17.42
C GLN A 328 2.79 -35.11 -16.15
N SER A 329 3.66 -35.63 -15.26
CA SER A 329 3.22 -36.17 -13.97
C SER A 329 2.75 -35.05 -13.04
N ALA A 330 3.40 -33.88 -13.06
CA ALA A 330 2.95 -32.71 -12.30
C ALA A 330 1.52 -32.30 -12.70
N ALA A 331 1.22 -32.25 -14.00
CA ALA A 331 -0.12 -31.95 -14.50
C ALA A 331 -1.16 -32.98 -14.07
N THR A 332 -0.85 -34.26 -14.24
CA THR A 332 -1.71 -35.36 -13.80
C THR A 332 -2.01 -35.26 -12.29
N ARG A 333 -0.99 -34.91 -11.49
CA ARG A 333 -1.15 -34.72 -10.05
C ARG A 333 -2.10 -33.57 -9.71
N LEU A 334 -1.98 -32.44 -10.41
CA LEU A 334 -2.83 -31.26 -10.24
C LEU A 334 -4.28 -31.51 -10.67
N GLU A 335 -4.50 -32.23 -11.77
CA GLU A 335 -5.86 -32.61 -12.23
C GLU A 335 -6.59 -33.51 -11.23
N GLY A 336 -5.84 -34.31 -10.45
CA GLY A 336 -6.40 -35.15 -9.40
C GLY A 336 -6.75 -34.43 -8.09
N VAL A 337 -6.48 -33.11 -7.98
CA VAL A 337 -6.76 -32.35 -6.76
C VAL A 337 -8.23 -31.94 -6.72
N LYS A 338 -8.98 -32.48 -5.76
CA LYS A 338 -10.41 -32.19 -5.60
C LYS A 338 -10.69 -30.76 -5.15
N GLU A 339 -9.92 -30.27 -4.19
CA GLU A 339 -10.05 -28.94 -3.61
C GLU A 339 -8.68 -28.29 -3.62
N MET A 340 -8.50 -27.31 -4.51
CA MET A 340 -7.22 -26.64 -4.67
C MET A 340 -7.19 -25.36 -3.83
N PRO A 341 -6.21 -25.20 -2.93
CA PRO A 341 -6.01 -23.93 -2.24
C PRO A 341 -5.87 -22.78 -3.24
N VAL A 342 -6.73 -21.77 -3.15
CA VAL A 342 -6.71 -20.62 -4.07
C VAL A 342 -5.72 -19.59 -3.57
N GLY A 343 -4.72 -19.28 -4.38
CA GLY A 343 -3.68 -18.32 -4.05
C GLY A 343 -2.72 -18.06 -5.20
N GLN A 344 -1.88 -17.04 -5.05
CA GLN A 344 -0.92 -16.62 -6.10
C GLN A 344 0.06 -17.72 -6.48
N ILE A 345 0.54 -18.51 -5.50
CA ILE A 345 1.48 -19.61 -5.77
C ILE A 345 0.82 -20.77 -6.53
N THR A 346 -0.47 -21.02 -6.27
CA THR A 346 -1.24 -22.04 -6.96
C THR A 346 -1.36 -21.69 -8.43
N LEU A 347 -1.75 -20.44 -8.74
CA LEU A 347 -1.77 -19.93 -10.11
C LEU A 347 -0.40 -20.03 -10.77
N ALA A 348 0.65 -19.59 -10.08
CA ALA A 348 2.03 -19.64 -10.57
C ALA A 348 2.45 -21.07 -10.95
N LEU A 349 2.16 -22.04 -10.08
CA LEU A 349 2.50 -23.44 -10.31
C LEU A 349 1.73 -24.02 -11.51
N ILE A 350 0.41 -23.78 -11.60
CA ILE A 350 -0.39 -24.29 -12.73
C ILE A 350 0.09 -23.67 -14.05
N HIS A 351 0.33 -22.35 -14.10
CA HIS A 351 0.89 -21.70 -15.29
C HIS A 351 2.26 -22.28 -15.66
N ALA A 352 3.13 -22.52 -14.68
CA ALA A 352 4.45 -23.09 -14.94
C ALA A 352 4.37 -24.52 -15.49
N VAL A 353 3.46 -25.35 -14.99
CA VAL A 353 3.20 -26.69 -15.53
C VAL A 353 2.65 -26.61 -16.95
N ILE A 354 1.58 -25.84 -17.18
CA ILE A 354 0.95 -25.69 -18.50
C ILE A 354 1.95 -25.14 -19.54
N GLY A 355 2.79 -24.18 -19.16
CA GLY A 355 3.80 -23.59 -20.06
C GLY A 355 4.89 -24.56 -20.51
N LYS A 356 5.01 -25.73 -19.88
CA LYS A 356 5.94 -26.81 -20.26
C LYS A 356 5.27 -27.95 -21.04
N LEU A 357 3.97 -27.85 -21.30
CA LEU A 357 3.17 -28.87 -21.95
C LEU A 357 2.71 -28.43 -23.35
N PRO A 358 2.38 -29.37 -24.26
CA PRO A 358 1.69 -29.05 -25.51
C PRO A 358 0.38 -28.25 -25.30
N ALA A 359 0.04 -27.39 -26.25
CA ALA A 359 -1.13 -26.50 -26.14
C ALA A 359 -2.46 -27.23 -25.92
N ASP A 360 -2.61 -28.44 -26.49
CA ASP A 360 -3.86 -29.21 -26.43
C ASP A 360 -3.86 -30.33 -25.38
N SER A 361 -2.79 -30.48 -24.59
CA SER A 361 -2.77 -31.47 -23.51
C SER A 361 -3.41 -30.93 -22.23
N HIS A 362 -3.91 -31.86 -21.39
CA HIS A 362 -4.50 -31.60 -20.07
C HIS A 362 -5.62 -30.53 -20.06
N PRO A 363 -6.72 -30.75 -20.80
CA PRO A 363 -7.86 -29.84 -20.78
C PRO A 363 -8.47 -29.69 -19.37
N GLY A 364 -8.36 -30.72 -18.52
CA GLY A 364 -8.79 -30.67 -17.12
C GLY A 364 -7.99 -29.63 -16.33
N LEU A 365 -6.67 -29.62 -16.47
CA LEU A 365 -5.81 -28.64 -15.79
C LEU A 365 -6.07 -27.21 -16.25
N ARG A 366 -6.36 -27.01 -17.54
CA ARG A 366 -6.72 -25.69 -18.08
C ARG A 366 -8.07 -25.20 -17.54
N SER A 367 -9.03 -26.10 -17.39
CA SER A 367 -10.30 -25.79 -16.72
C SER A 367 -10.08 -25.45 -15.24
N ALA A 368 -9.22 -26.18 -14.55
CA ALA A 368 -8.86 -25.89 -13.16
C ALA A 368 -8.16 -24.52 -13.02
N LEU A 369 -7.27 -24.18 -13.95
CA LEU A 369 -6.65 -22.85 -14.00
C LEU A 369 -7.71 -21.75 -14.08
N ALA A 370 -8.65 -21.86 -15.03
CA ALA A 370 -9.69 -20.85 -15.21
C ALA A 370 -10.55 -20.68 -13.94
N GLN A 371 -10.88 -21.78 -13.26
CA GLN A 371 -11.61 -21.74 -11.98
C GLN A 371 -10.79 -21.07 -10.86
N VAL A 372 -9.51 -21.40 -10.74
CA VAL A 372 -8.62 -20.78 -9.74
C VAL A 372 -8.40 -19.30 -10.05
N GLU A 373 -8.31 -18.91 -11.33
CA GLU A 373 -8.22 -17.50 -11.74
C GLU A 373 -9.49 -16.73 -11.39
N GLU A 374 -10.66 -17.29 -11.71
CA GLU A 374 -11.96 -16.71 -11.35
C GLU A 374 -12.09 -16.55 -9.83
N GLN A 375 -11.83 -17.61 -9.07
CA GLN A 375 -11.91 -17.54 -7.61
C GLN A 375 -10.86 -16.58 -7.03
N HIS A 376 -9.64 -16.54 -7.57
CA HIS A 376 -8.61 -15.60 -7.14
C HIS A 376 -9.04 -14.15 -7.40
N GLN A 377 -9.72 -13.89 -8.51
CA GLN A 377 -10.25 -12.58 -8.83
C GLN A 377 -11.41 -12.19 -7.90
N LEU A 378 -12.30 -13.14 -7.55
CA LEU A 378 -13.38 -12.94 -6.59
C LEU A 378 -12.84 -12.69 -5.17
N ASP A 379 -11.98 -13.57 -4.66
CA ASP A 379 -11.30 -13.42 -3.37
C ASP A 379 -10.47 -12.14 -3.32
N GLY A 380 -9.78 -11.85 -4.43
CA GLY A 380 -9.02 -10.62 -4.62
C GLY A 380 -9.91 -9.40 -4.48
N ASN A 381 -11.08 -9.39 -5.12
CA ASN A 381 -12.06 -8.32 -4.98
C ASN A 381 -12.57 -8.20 -3.55
N GLU A 382 -12.96 -9.30 -2.91
CA GLU A 382 -13.48 -9.24 -1.56
C GLU A 382 -12.42 -8.74 -0.58
N ARG A 383 -11.24 -9.36 -0.56
CA ARG A 383 -10.14 -8.94 0.33
C ARG A 383 -9.71 -7.51 0.07
N PHE A 384 -9.63 -7.14 -1.21
CA PHE A 384 -9.27 -5.79 -1.59
C PHE A 384 -10.35 -4.81 -1.16
N VAL A 385 -11.62 -5.00 -1.49
CA VAL A 385 -12.74 -4.13 -1.04
C VAL A 385 -12.82 -4.00 0.48
N VAL A 386 -12.46 -5.06 1.23
CA VAL A 386 -12.46 -5.02 2.70
C VAL A 386 -11.28 -4.26 3.30
N GLY A 387 -10.10 -4.34 2.68
CA GLY A 387 -8.87 -3.69 3.17
C GLY A 387 -8.52 -2.37 2.47
N PHE A 388 -9.15 -2.10 1.34
CA PHE A 388 -8.93 -0.91 0.52
C PHE A 388 -10.03 0.08 0.81
N ASP A 389 -9.63 1.23 1.33
CA ASP A 389 -10.47 2.39 1.42
C ASP A 389 -10.08 3.35 0.28
N PRO A 390 -10.83 3.36 -0.84
CA PRO A 390 -10.54 4.28 -1.93
C PRO A 390 -10.58 5.72 -1.45
N ALA A 391 -11.43 6.07 -0.48
CA ALA A 391 -11.53 7.43 0.04
C ALA A 391 -10.26 7.81 0.80
N ALA A 392 -9.77 6.96 1.69
CA ALA A 392 -8.51 7.22 2.39
C ALA A 392 -7.32 7.38 1.44
N LEU A 393 -7.26 6.60 0.36
CA LEU A 393 -6.22 6.76 -0.66
C LEU A 393 -6.40 8.03 -1.47
N ILE A 394 -7.64 8.37 -1.85
CA ILE A 394 -7.98 9.59 -2.57
C ILE A 394 -7.60 10.84 -1.75
N ASP A 395 -7.84 10.80 -0.45
CA ASP A 395 -7.50 11.86 0.51
C ASP A 395 -5.97 11.94 0.73
N GLY A 396 -5.26 10.82 0.59
CA GLY A 396 -3.80 10.74 0.69
C GLY A 396 -3.04 11.04 -0.61
N MET A 397 -3.72 11.39 -1.70
CA MET A 397 -3.08 11.69 -2.98
C MET A 397 -2.44 13.07 -3.02
N PRO A 398 -1.32 13.24 -3.77
CA PRO A 398 -0.60 14.50 -3.84
C PRO A 398 -1.44 15.58 -4.48
N ASP A 399 -1.59 16.71 -3.80
CA ASP A 399 -2.03 17.95 -4.43
C ASP A 399 -0.99 18.40 -5.47
N HIS A 400 -1.33 19.40 -6.28
CA HIS A 400 -0.30 20.08 -7.06
C HIS A 400 0.69 20.71 -6.08
N GLU A 401 1.94 20.25 -6.10
CA GLU A 401 3.01 20.91 -5.38
C GLU A 401 3.45 22.11 -6.22
N GLU A 402 3.14 23.33 -5.78
CA GLU A 402 3.87 24.48 -6.27
C GLU A 402 5.27 24.44 -5.64
N VAL A 403 6.31 24.38 -6.48
CA VAL A 403 7.71 24.32 -6.04
C VAL A 403 8.05 25.44 -5.05
N MET A 404 7.45 26.62 -5.25
CA MET A 404 7.61 27.79 -4.38
C MET A 404 6.96 27.65 -2.98
N LEU A 405 6.07 26.67 -2.80
CA LEU A 405 5.38 26.38 -1.54
C LEU A 405 5.93 25.14 -0.83
N ALA A 406 6.77 24.33 -1.49
CA ALA A 406 7.40 23.18 -0.85
C ALA A 406 8.29 23.61 0.33
N ASN A 407 8.45 22.73 1.32
CA ASN A 407 9.44 22.96 2.37
C ASN A 407 10.84 22.97 1.73
N PRO A 408 11.66 24.00 1.99
CA PRO A 408 13.01 24.04 1.47
C PRO A 408 13.82 22.89 2.08
N TYR A 409 14.59 22.19 1.24
CA TYR A 409 15.40 21.06 1.68
C TYR A 409 16.38 21.48 2.78
N ARG A 410 17.00 22.66 2.67
CA ARG A 410 18.05 23.12 3.60
C ARG A 410 17.56 23.88 4.83
N SER A 411 16.26 23.94 5.11
CA SER A 411 15.82 24.58 6.37
C SER A 411 16.16 23.68 7.57
N ALA A 412 17.10 24.13 8.40
CA ALA A 412 17.30 23.57 9.73
C ALA A 412 16.16 23.98 10.67
N VAL A 413 15.72 23.04 11.51
CA VAL A 413 14.80 23.31 12.63
C VAL A 413 15.49 24.30 13.59
N LYS A 414 15.18 25.59 13.47
CA LYS A 414 15.50 26.57 14.52
C LYS A 414 14.43 26.44 15.60
N PHE A 415 14.80 26.56 16.88
CA PHE A 415 14.07 26.31 18.14
C PHE A 415 12.55 26.67 18.23
N LEU A 416 11.95 27.32 17.22
CA LEU A 416 10.54 27.70 17.13
C LEU A 416 9.86 27.36 15.78
N ARG A 417 10.56 26.78 14.80
CA ARG A 417 10.00 26.39 13.50
C ARG A 417 9.95 24.87 13.40
N ALA A 418 8.75 24.33 13.25
CA ALA A 418 8.54 22.89 13.19
C ALA A 418 9.13 22.23 11.93
N ASN A 419 9.48 22.99 10.87
CA ASN A 419 9.94 22.43 9.59
C ASN A 419 11.45 22.17 9.54
N GLY A 420 11.83 21.02 8.97
CA GLY A 420 13.21 20.69 8.64
C GLY A 420 13.66 19.29 9.07
N PHE A 421 14.97 19.07 8.96
CA PHE A 421 15.61 17.81 9.37
C PHE A 421 15.95 17.78 10.86
N SER A 422 15.78 16.60 11.46
CA SER A 422 16.42 16.18 12.70
C SER A 422 17.16 14.88 12.44
N VAL A 423 18.46 14.84 12.71
CA VAL A 423 19.30 13.66 12.50
C VAL A 423 19.82 13.19 13.84
N LYS A 424 19.63 11.90 14.13
CA LYS A 424 20.20 11.24 15.30
C LYS A 424 21.12 10.11 14.83
N LEU A 425 22.42 10.36 14.88
CA LEU A 425 23.44 9.32 14.66
C LEU A 425 23.48 8.39 15.87
N ALA A 426 23.55 7.08 15.63
CA ALA A 426 23.84 6.11 16.67
C ALA A 426 25.24 6.32 17.24
N LYS A 427 25.47 5.91 18.49
CA LYS A 427 26.75 6.10 19.19
C LYS A 427 27.94 5.44 18.49
N ASP A 428 27.70 4.38 17.75
CA ASP A 428 28.70 3.63 16.98
C ASP A 428 28.97 4.21 15.59
N GLY A 429 28.21 5.24 15.17
CA GLY A 429 28.31 5.86 13.85
C GLY A 429 27.84 4.95 12.70
N LYS A 430 27.27 3.77 12.97
CA LYS A 430 26.87 2.80 11.94
C LYS A 430 25.47 2.99 11.42
N SER A 431 24.63 3.71 12.16
CA SER A 431 23.24 3.96 11.79
C SER A 431 22.80 5.38 12.14
N ALA A 432 21.70 5.79 11.52
CA ALA A 432 21.09 7.09 11.76
C ALA A 432 19.56 6.98 11.71
N VAL A 433 18.90 7.81 12.51
CA VAL A 433 17.48 8.14 12.32
C VAL A 433 17.40 9.53 11.71
N VAL A 434 16.90 9.60 10.49
CA VAL A 434 16.65 10.83 9.73
C VAL A 434 15.17 11.15 9.84
N THR A 435 14.84 12.16 10.62
CA THR A 435 13.50 12.71 10.71
C THR A 435 13.39 13.93 9.80
N PHE A 436 12.35 14.00 8.98
CA PHE A 436 11.98 15.24 8.29
C PHE A 436 10.56 15.62 8.63
N PHE A 437 10.37 16.88 9.01
CA PHE A 437 9.06 17.47 9.25
C PHE A 437 8.72 18.48 8.15
N GLY A 438 7.50 18.40 7.65
CA GLY A 438 6.95 19.38 6.74
C GLY A 438 5.48 19.69 6.97
N ASN A 439 5.15 20.97 7.13
CA ASN A 439 3.74 21.43 7.15
C ASN A 439 3.21 21.87 5.78
N LYS A 440 4.08 22.05 4.77
CA LYS A 440 3.68 22.45 3.40
C LYS A 440 3.83 21.38 2.33
N SER A 441 4.93 20.62 2.33
CA SER A 441 5.13 19.57 1.31
C SER A 441 4.19 18.40 1.52
N HIS A 442 3.89 17.69 0.43
CA HIS A 442 3.15 16.45 0.48
C HIS A 442 3.97 15.35 1.19
N PRO A 443 3.34 14.39 1.89
CA PRO A 443 4.02 13.22 2.47
C PRO A 443 5.02 12.56 1.53
N PHE A 444 4.71 12.53 0.23
CA PHE A 444 5.53 11.85 -0.75
C PHE A 444 6.88 12.54 -0.93
N ALA A 445 6.90 13.88 -0.92
CA ALA A 445 8.14 14.64 -0.99
C ALA A 445 8.97 14.47 0.29
N LEU A 446 8.33 14.39 1.46
CA LEU A 446 9.06 14.20 2.73
C LEU A 446 9.88 12.90 2.74
N GLY A 447 9.31 11.78 2.26
CA GLY A 447 10.02 10.50 2.21
C GLY A 447 11.25 10.55 1.30
N GLU A 448 11.13 11.16 0.12
CA GLU A 448 12.26 11.33 -0.79
C GLU A 448 13.32 12.31 -0.26
N MET A 449 12.91 13.40 0.41
CA MET A 449 13.84 14.32 1.07
C MET A 449 14.59 13.64 2.23
N ALA A 450 13.90 12.83 3.05
CA ALA A 450 14.53 12.02 4.09
C ALA A 450 15.54 11.03 3.51
N LEU A 451 15.20 10.38 2.40
CA LEU A 451 16.09 9.46 1.70
C LEU A 451 17.32 10.18 1.11
N LEU A 452 17.13 11.35 0.49
CA LEU A 452 18.24 12.18 0.01
C LEU A 452 19.18 12.58 1.15
N ARG A 453 18.62 12.98 2.31
CA ARG A 453 19.45 13.30 3.48
C ARG A 453 20.18 12.10 4.04
N ALA A 454 19.57 10.91 4.02
CA ALA A 454 20.25 9.67 4.38
C ALA A 454 21.43 9.36 3.44
N ALA A 455 21.26 9.58 2.13
CA ALA A 455 22.34 9.41 1.16
C ALA A 455 23.50 10.40 1.39
N GLU A 456 23.20 11.68 1.68
CA GLU A 456 24.23 12.66 2.08
C GLU A 456 24.98 12.23 3.35
N LEU A 457 24.25 11.83 4.40
CA LEU A 457 24.86 11.35 5.65
C LEU A 457 25.74 10.12 5.42
N THR A 458 25.34 9.23 4.52
CA THR A 458 26.11 8.03 4.17
C THR A 458 27.48 8.41 3.60
N VAL A 459 27.51 9.38 2.68
CA VAL A 459 28.76 9.92 2.12
C VAL A 459 29.57 10.67 3.18
N GLU A 460 28.91 11.44 4.05
CA GLU A 460 29.56 12.13 5.19
C GLU A 460 30.24 11.12 6.15
N GLN A 461 29.69 9.92 6.32
CA GLN A 461 30.29 8.82 7.11
C GLN A 461 31.33 8.00 6.32
N GLY A 462 31.68 8.41 5.10
CA GLY A 462 32.69 7.72 4.28
C GLY A 462 32.22 6.36 3.74
N LYS A 463 30.90 6.14 3.64
CA LYS A 463 30.30 4.92 3.10
C LYS A 463 29.71 5.17 1.71
N PRO A 464 29.74 4.16 0.81
CA PRO A 464 29.16 4.30 -0.54
C PRO A 464 27.64 4.02 -0.57
N ALA A 465 27.12 3.29 0.42
CA ALA A 465 25.76 2.78 0.40
C ALA A 465 25.14 2.70 1.80
N PHE A 466 23.83 2.57 1.84
CA PHE A 466 23.06 2.38 3.07
C PHE A 466 21.90 1.41 2.84
N ARG A 467 21.32 0.90 3.92
CA ARG A 467 20.10 0.09 3.95
C ARG A 467 19.04 0.82 4.77
N VAL A 468 17.80 0.80 4.33
CA VAL A 468 16.66 1.24 5.14
C VAL A 468 16.25 0.10 6.08
N THR A 469 16.24 0.38 7.38
CA THR A 469 15.86 -0.59 8.43
C THR A 469 14.57 -0.22 9.14
N GLY A 470 14.03 0.98 8.87
CA GLY A 470 12.71 1.41 9.31
C GLY A 470 12.26 2.67 8.57
N ASN A 471 10.97 2.76 8.27
CA ASN A 471 10.38 3.91 7.58
C ASN A 471 8.98 4.20 8.15
N ASP A 472 8.94 5.04 9.19
CA ASP A 472 7.68 5.41 9.81
C ASP A 472 7.19 6.76 9.26
N GLU A 473 5.98 6.77 8.72
CA GLU A 473 5.34 7.99 8.23
C GLU A 473 4.20 8.40 9.17
N TYR A 474 4.15 9.68 9.52
CA TYR A 474 3.17 10.22 10.44
C TYR A 474 2.39 11.36 9.79
N THR A 475 1.07 11.34 9.99
CA THR A 475 0.22 12.50 9.75
C THR A 475 -0.02 13.20 11.06
N GLN A 476 0.33 14.48 11.11
CA GLN A 476 0.11 15.28 12.29
C GLN A 476 -1.23 16.00 12.17
N THR A 477 -1.99 15.96 13.25
CA THR A 477 -3.27 16.64 13.32
C THR A 477 -3.30 17.60 14.50
N SER A 478 -3.75 18.83 14.24
CA SER A 478 -4.08 19.80 15.27
C SER A 478 -5.55 19.66 15.66
N THR A 479 -5.81 19.51 16.95
CA THR A 479 -7.16 19.45 17.51
C THR A 479 -7.31 20.57 18.51
N MET A 480 -8.26 21.48 18.28
CA MET A 480 -8.57 22.52 19.26
C MET A 480 -9.21 21.86 20.48
N THR A 481 -8.82 22.28 21.68
CA THR A 481 -9.43 21.79 22.92
C THR A 481 -9.99 22.95 23.74
N MET A 482 -11.11 22.72 24.41
CA MET A 482 -11.68 23.63 25.41
C MET A 482 -11.72 22.86 26.73
N ASN A 483 -10.98 23.34 27.74
CA ASN A 483 -10.80 22.66 29.03
C ASN A 483 -10.33 21.20 28.88
N GLY A 484 -9.39 20.94 27.97
CA GLY A 484 -8.85 19.60 27.69
C GLY A 484 -9.76 18.68 26.88
N THR A 485 -10.99 19.10 26.56
CA THR A 485 -11.92 18.35 25.71
C THR A 485 -11.76 18.79 24.25
N PRO A 486 -11.55 17.89 23.29
CA PRO A 486 -11.55 18.21 21.87
C PRO A 486 -12.82 18.96 21.44
N VAL A 487 -12.65 20.10 20.77
CA VAL A 487 -13.74 20.90 20.17
C VAL A 487 -13.48 21.03 18.68
N GLY A 488 -14.40 20.48 17.88
CA GLY A 488 -14.31 20.48 16.43
C GLY A 488 -13.49 19.32 15.86
N PRO A 489 -13.46 19.17 14.53
CA PRO A 489 -12.69 18.13 13.87
C PRO A 489 -11.18 18.43 13.97
N SER A 490 -10.38 17.37 14.10
CA SER A 490 -8.93 17.45 13.94
C SER A 490 -8.59 17.89 12.52
N THR A 491 -7.64 18.81 12.38
CA THR A 491 -7.16 19.33 11.09
C THR A 491 -5.75 18.86 10.85
N VAL A 492 -5.41 18.41 9.64
CA VAL A 492 -4.03 18.01 9.31
C VAL A 492 -3.12 19.25 9.40
N SER A 493 -2.14 19.20 10.29
CA SER A 493 -1.19 20.29 10.57
C SER A 493 0.18 20.09 9.92
N GLY A 494 0.43 18.91 9.37
CA GLY A 494 1.66 18.56 8.67
C GLY A 494 1.89 17.07 8.61
N HIS A 495 3.05 16.69 8.09
CA HIS A 495 3.48 15.30 8.02
C HIS A 495 4.94 15.19 8.46
N SER A 496 5.33 14.01 8.91
CA SER A 496 6.73 13.71 9.21
C SER A 496 7.08 12.30 8.81
N VAL A 497 8.34 12.11 8.43
CA VAL A 497 8.93 10.80 8.14
C VAL A 497 10.07 10.58 9.13
N ASN A 498 10.14 9.38 9.71
CA ASN A 498 11.29 8.88 10.45
C ASN A 498 11.90 7.72 9.66
N LEU A 499 13.03 7.99 9.01
CA LEU A 499 13.77 6.99 8.24
C LEU A 499 14.96 6.51 9.06
N THR A 500 14.98 5.23 9.41
CA THR A 500 16.12 4.59 10.06
C THR A 500 16.98 3.92 9.01
N VAL A 501 18.27 4.25 8.98
CA VAL A 501 19.23 3.72 8.01
C VAL A 501 20.47 3.15 8.69
N GLU A 502 21.05 2.14 8.06
CA GLU A 502 22.35 1.56 8.40
C GLU A 502 23.33 1.84 7.26
N PHE A 503 24.52 2.36 7.59
CA PHE A 503 25.56 2.64 6.60
C PHE A 503 26.40 1.39 6.33
N VAL A 504 26.57 1.04 5.07
CA VAL A 504 27.22 -0.22 4.65
C VAL A 504 28.26 0.01 3.57
N ASP A 505 29.28 -0.86 3.54
CA ASP A 505 30.23 -0.89 2.42
C ASP A 505 29.60 -1.60 1.21
N ALA A 506 29.96 -1.17 0.00
CA ALA A 506 29.48 -1.79 -1.22
C ALA A 506 29.97 -3.26 -1.26
N GLY A 507 29.01 -4.21 -1.30
CA GLY A 507 29.30 -5.65 -1.37
C GLY A 507 29.54 -6.36 -0.03
N ALA A 508 29.49 -5.67 1.11
CA ALA A 508 29.74 -6.27 2.43
C ALA A 508 28.48 -6.71 3.19
N SER A 509 27.30 -6.66 2.56
CA SER A 509 26.03 -6.99 3.24
C SER A 509 25.61 -8.43 3.00
N ASP A 510 25.08 -9.03 4.06
CA ASP A 510 24.27 -10.24 4.08
C ASP A 510 22.97 -10.15 3.26
N ARG A 511 22.51 -8.93 2.95
CA ARG A 511 21.26 -8.65 2.22
C ARG A 511 21.50 -7.68 1.05
N PRO A 512 22.18 -8.12 -0.02
CA PRO A 512 22.51 -7.25 -1.16
C PRO A 512 21.27 -6.61 -1.82
N GLU A 513 20.11 -7.26 -1.75
CA GLU A 513 18.84 -6.77 -2.28
C GLU A 513 18.32 -5.50 -1.59
N SER A 514 18.74 -5.24 -0.35
CA SER A 514 18.31 -4.10 0.46
C SER A 514 19.25 -2.89 0.38
N ILE A 515 20.37 -3.02 -0.32
CA ILE A 515 21.39 -1.97 -0.43
C ILE A 515 20.93 -0.87 -1.39
N ILE A 516 21.03 0.38 -0.95
CA ILE A 516 20.83 1.59 -1.74
C ILE A 516 22.17 2.31 -1.91
N GLN A 517 22.58 2.53 -3.15
CA GLN A 517 23.76 3.33 -3.45
C GLN A 517 23.47 4.81 -3.20
N ALA A 518 24.28 5.48 -2.39
CA ALA A 518 24.07 6.88 -2.04
C ALA A 518 24.14 7.78 -3.29
N ALA A 519 25.04 7.47 -4.22
CA ALA A 519 25.21 8.21 -5.48
C ALA A 519 23.95 8.17 -6.35
N ASP A 520 23.24 7.03 -6.43
CA ASP A 520 22.03 6.88 -7.25
C ASP A 520 20.90 7.76 -6.71
N VAL A 521 20.71 7.79 -5.39
CA VAL A 521 19.72 8.63 -4.73
C VAL A 521 20.05 10.11 -4.94
N GLN A 522 21.31 10.51 -4.75
CA GLN A 522 21.74 11.89 -4.96
C GLN A 522 21.56 12.34 -6.41
N ALA A 523 21.97 11.52 -7.37
CA ALA A 523 21.82 11.83 -8.79
C ALA A 523 20.34 12.00 -9.19
N ALA A 524 19.46 11.17 -8.63
CA ALA A 524 18.03 11.24 -8.91
C ALA A 524 17.32 12.40 -8.20
N LEU A 525 17.62 12.66 -6.92
CA LEU A 525 16.80 13.53 -6.07
C LEU A 525 17.40 14.93 -5.83
N ALA A 526 18.73 15.08 -5.85
CA ALA A 526 19.36 16.39 -5.60
C ALA A 526 18.97 17.46 -6.64
N PRO A 527 18.87 17.16 -7.96
CA PRO A 527 18.41 18.14 -8.95
C PRO A 527 17.00 18.67 -8.69
N ILE A 528 16.17 17.91 -7.97
CA ILE A 528 14.77 18.25 -7.68
C ILE A 528 14.67 19.11 -6.41
N TYR A 529 15.36 18.70 -5.34
CA TYR A 529 15.15 19.30 -4.02
C TYR A 529 16.23 20.29 -3.58
N VAL A 530 17.43 20.25 -4.16
CA VAL A 530 18.55 21.11 -3.74
C VAL A 530 18.74 22.31 -4.66
N LYS A 531 18.47 22.17 -5.97
CA LYS A 531 18.66 23.24 -6.96
C LYS A 531 17.51 24.25 -7.04
N ALA A 532 16.35 23.96 -6.44
CA ALA A 532 15.18 24.83 -6.49
C ALA A 532 15.37 26.18 -5.74
N ASP A 533 16.40 26.32 -4.91
CA ASP A 533 16.62 27.51 -4.07
C ASP A 533 17.36 28.68 -4.78
N GLY A 534 17.57 28.61 -6.11
CA GLY A 534 18.46 29.55 -6.83
C GLY A 534 17.99 30.09 -8.19
N SER A 535 16.72 29.93 -8.56
CA SER A 535 16.13 30.49 -9.78
C SER A 535 15.05 31.52 -9.51
#